data_AF-A0A8K0R1G4-F1
#
_entry.id   AF-A0A8K0R1G4-F1
#
_cell.length_a   1.000
_cell.length_b   1.000
_cell.length_c   1.000
_cell.angle_alpha   90.00
_cell.angle_beta   90.00
_cell.angle_gamma   90.00
#
_symmetry.space_group_name_H-M   'P 1'
#
loop_
_entity.id
_entity.type
_entity.pdbx_description
1 polymer ?
#
loop_
_entity_poly.entity_id
_entity_poly.type
_entity_poly.pdbx_seq_one_letter_code
_entity_poly.pdbx_strand_id
1 'polypeptide(L)'
;MIHHHTCPYYRPPCWSCACTCQLTHSVQSLHQAAMTPRSSSPPRIQTQVQLRRQAQTQQPYQPPPPPYTPVDPVQATLQIRQGFERATQRLDNLSQLCERRVHFNIPPRMAKRSTSLYSDGICDSRPLERDRLRHRSVSIPDIPRPILRPQLDTLQPTIYIVTFSTDAVPNTSRNVSALLASQIPHRNPPIPHLYTIDARNITPPSAHHCEKYSGISPVIQAVMLNDRAAYKAIKTAMRELLDFGARERAKGPGGKMEVCMTVCCIAGTHRSVAIGELVAQGVKREVGRLGTREGVRVVVRHVHRMKRRGDPF
;
A
#
# COMPACT_ATOMS: atom_id res chain seq x y z
N MET A 1 9.90 29.96 -27.79
CA MET A 1 9.76 28.61 -27.22
C MET A 1 8.67 27.92 -28.02
N ILE A 2 9.02 26.95 -28.87
CA ILE A 2 8.10 26.35 -29.85
C ILE A 2 7.38 25.19 -29.17
N HIS A 3 6.05 25.30 -29.02
CA HIS A 3 5.21 24.27 -28.40
C HIS A 3 4.70 23.27 -29.45
N HIS A 4 5.06 22.00 -29.29
CA HIS A 4 4.50 20.90 -30.09
C HIS A 4 3.16 20.46 -29.49
N HIS A 5 2.06 20.73 -30.20
CA HIS A 5 0.68 20.47 -29.78
C HIS A 5 0.16 19.04 -30.06
N THR A 6 1.01 18.08 -30.40
CA THR A 6 0.57 16.75 -30.91
C THR A 6 1.00 15.55 -30.07
N CYS A 7 1.30 15.70 -28.78
CA CYS A 7 1.54 14.56 -27.89
C CYS A 7 0.22 14.07 -27.23
N PRO A 8 -0.29 12.86 -27.54
CA PRO A 8 -1.52 12.33 -26.94
C PRO A 8 -1.40 11.97 -25.45
N TYR A 9 -0.23 12.14 -24.85
CA TYR A 9 0.04 11.89 -23.42
C TYR A 9 0.27 13.15 -22.59
N TYR A 10 0.11 14.34 -23.19
CA TYR A 10 0.26 15.61 -22.48
C TYR A 10 -1.05 16.01 -21.81
N ARG A 11 -1.33 15.47 -20.62
CA ARG A 11 -2.23 16.16 -19.69
C ARG A 11 -1.43 17.30 -19.05
N PRO A 12 -1.98 18.54 -19.01
CA PRO A 12 -1.27 19.66 -18.40
C PRO A 12 -0.90 19.31 -16.96
N PRO A 13 0.26 19.77 -16.44
CA PRO A 13 0.59 19.60 -15.04
C PRO A 13 -0.55 20.19 -14.21
N CYS A 14 -1.06 19.44 -13.23
CA CYS A 14 -2.04 19.96 -12.30
C CYS A 14 -1.36 21.02 -11.42
N TRP A 15 -1.55 22.30 -11.77
CA TRP A 15 -1.18 23.43 -10.91
C TRP A 15 -1.91 23.38 -9.55
N SER A 16 -2.91 22.50 -9.41
CA SER A 16 -3.66 22.26 -8.18
C SER A 16 -2.86 21.61 -7.04
N CYS A 17 -1.64 21.10 -7.29
CA CYS A 17 -0.81 20.52 -6.22
C CYS A 17 0.05 21.55 -5.46
N ALA A 18 0.13 22.80 -5.93
CA ALA A 18 0.95 23.84 -5.28
C ALA A 18 0.14 24.85 -4.43
N CYS A 19 -1.20 24.90 -4.55
CA CYS A 19 -1.99 25.99 -3.94
C CYS A 19 -2.93 25.62 -2.77
N THR A 20 -3.07 24.35 -2.38
CA THR A 20 -4.08 23.96 -1.37
C THR A 20 -3.59 23.86 0.07
N CYS A 21 -2.32 24.18 0.35
CA CYS A 21 -1.76 24.14 1.72
C CYS A 21 -1.73 25.49 2.46
N GLN A 22 -2.40 26.55 1.99
CA GLN A 22 -2.40 27.85 2.68
C GLN A 22 -3.78 28.50 2.94
N LEU A 23 -4.90 27.81 2.73
CA LEU A 23 -6.24 28.38 3.00
C LEU A 23 -7.10 27.46 3.87
N THR A 24 -6.70 27.27 5.12
CA THR A 24 -7.62 26.87 6.20
C THR A 24 -7.28 27.64 7.48
N HIS A 25 -7.48 28.95 7.45
CA HIS A 25 -7.78 29.73 8.64
C HIS A 25 -8.94 30.67 8.30
N SER A 26 -9.89 30.74 9.23
CA SER A 26 -11.03 31.67 9.26
C SER A 26 -12.31 31.23 8.51
N VAL A 27 -13.13 30.39 9.15
CA VAL A 27 -14.56 30.66 9.31
C VAL A 27 -15.02 30.11 10.67
N GLN A 28 -14.97 30.95 11.71
CA GLN A 28 -15.74 30.77 12.94
C GLN A 28 -16.71 31.95 13.05
N SER A 29 -17.90 31.64 13.55
CA SER A 29 -19.01 32.53 13.89
C SER A 29 -19.93 32.95 12.74
N LEU A 30 -21.12 32.33 12.71
CA LEU A 30 -22.36 33.05 12.42
C LEU A 30 -23.43 32.51 13.38
N HIS A 31 -23.86 33.43 14.25
CA HIS A 31 -24.80 33.27 15.35
C HIS A 31 -26.25 33.16 14.87
N GLN A 32 -27.07 32.45 15.66
CA GLN A 32 -28.45 32.83 15.93
C GLN A 32 -28.45 33.99 16.94
N ALA A 33 -29.19 35.07 16.67
CA ALA A 33 -30.09 35.73 17.62
C ALA A 33 -30.72 36.99 16.98
N ALA A 34 -32.01 37.13 17.25
CA ALA A 34 -32.91 38.13 16.72
C ALA A 34 -32.64 39.55 17.25
N MET A 35 -33.08 40.52 16.44
CA MET A 35 -33.00 41.96 16.68
C MET A 35 -34.11 42.47 17.61
N THR A 36 -33.75 43.42 18.48
CA THR A 36 -34.54 44.65 18.74
C THR A 36 -33.61 45.87 18.72
N PRO A 37 -34.10 47.09 18.40
CA PRO A 37 -33.26 48.22 18.02
C PRO A 37 -33.16 49.32 19.09
N ARG A 38 -32.03 50.03 19.11
CA ARG A 38 -31.83 51.43 19.57
C ARG A 38 -30.35 51.79 19.30
N SER A 39 -30.07 52.70 18.37
CA SER A 39 -30.00 54.17 18.54
C SER A 39 -28.61 54.67 18.97
N SER A 40 -28.18 55.75 18.30
CA SER A 40 -27.16 56.75 18.63
C SER A 40 -25.69 56.51 18.20
N SER A 41 -25.37 57.15 17.06
CA SER A 41 -24.28 58.13 16.83
C SER A 41 -22.80 57.69 16.84
N PRO A 42 -21.99 58.18 15.88
CA PRO A 42 -20.59 57.76 15.69
C PRO A 42 -19.58 58.71 16.35
N PRO A 43 -18.37 58.23 16.70
CA PRO A 43 -17.20 59.08 16.75
C PRO A 43 -16.29 58.84 15.54
N ARG A 44 -15.95 59.99 14.97
CA ARG A 44 -14.97 60.30 13.94
C ARG A 44 -13.56 59.89 14.40
N ILE A 45 -12.93 58.93 13.74
CA ILE A 45 -11.48 58.69 13.84
C ILE A 45 -10.86 58.96 12.48
N GLN A 46 -10.49 60.23 12.29
CA GLN A 46 -9.45 60.63 11.35
C GLN A 46 -8.08 60.38 12.03
N THR A 47 -7.07 60.10 11.20
CA THR A 47 -5.63 60.29 11.49
C THR A 47 -4.85 59.10 12.06
N GLN A 48 -4.60 58.04 11.26
CA GLN A 48 -3.42 57.16 11.42
C GLN A 48 -2.95 56.52 10.10
N VAL A 49 -2.82 57.29 9.01
CA VAL A 49 -2.34 56.76 7.70
C VAL A 49 -0.90 57.17 7.35
N GLN A 50 -0.20 57.96 8.19
CA GLN A 50 1.05 58.62 7.75
C GLN A 50 2.35 58.22 8.46
N LEU A 51 2.41 57.10 9.18
CA LEU A 51 3.66 56.65 9.86
C LEU A 51 4.14 55.24 9.48
N ARG A 52 3.65 54.66 8.39
CA ARG A 52 4.02 53.30 7.95
C ARG A 52 4.79 53.23 6.62
N ARG A 53 5.41 54.33 6.19
CA ARG A 53 6.16 54.41 4.91
C ARG A 53 7.69 54.47 5.04
N GLN A 54 8.27 54.38 6.24
CA GLN A 54 9.73 54.46 6.42
C GLN A 54 10.41 53.18 6.94
N ALA A 55 9.71 52.05 7.02
CA ALA A 55 10.29 50.76 7.42
C ALA A 55 10.51 49.80 6.22
N GLN A 56 10.81 50.34 5.03
CA GLN A 56 11.24 49.57 3.87
C GLN A 56 12.70 49.89 3.59
N THR A 57 13.61 49.01 4.02
CA THR A 57 14.79 48.49 3.29
C THR A 57 15.81 47.93 4.27
N GLN A 58 15.49 46.81 4.92
CA GLN A 58 16.50 45.82 5.29
C GLN A 58 15.85 44.45 5.12
N GLN A 59 16.04 43.86 3.93
CA GLN A 59 15.78 42.44 3.77
C GLN A 59 16.77 41.70 4.68
N PRO A 60 16.31 40.83 5.60
CA PRO A 60 17.20 39.98 6.37
C PRO A 60 18.03 39.17 5.37
N TYR A 61 19.35 39.23 5.50
CA TYR A 61 20.26 38.40 4.73
C TYR A 61 19.84 36.94 4.85
N GLN A 62 19.26 36.38 3.77
CA GLN A 62 19.05 34.95 3.66
C GLN A 62 20.38 34.34 3.20
N PRO A 63 21.02 33.49 4.02
CA PRO A 63 22.20 32.78 3.56
C PRO A 63 21.83 31.95 2.31
N PRO A 64 22.76 31.83 1.34
CA PRO A 64 22.52 31.00 0.16
C PRO A 64 22.16 29.58 0.61
N PRO A 65 21.21 28.92 -0.08
CA PRO A 65 20.85 27.55 0.25
C PRO A 65 22.12 26.68 0.15
N PRO A 66 22.31 25.72 1.08
CA PRO A 66 23.48 24.87 1.07
C PRO A 66 23.58 24.12 -0.27
N PRO A 67 24.80 23.91 -0.80
CA PRO A 67 24.99 23.21 -2.05
C PRO A 67 24.37 21.81 -1.98
N TYR A 68 23.56 21.47 -2.99
CA TYR A 68 22.92 20.16 -3.08
C TYR A 68 23.99 19.09 -3.30
N THR A 69 24.26 18.30 -2.25
CA THR A 69 25.07 17.10 -2.40
C THR A 69 24.17 15.96 -2.89
N PRO A 70 24.48 15.31 -4.02
CA PRO A 70 23.77 14.13 -4.46
C PRO A 70 23.84 13.06 -3.37
N VAL A 71 22.69 12.67 -2.81
CA VAL A 71 22.64 11.56 -1.85
C VAL A 71 22.95 10.28 -2.60
N ASP A 72 24.01 9.58 -2.18
CA ASP A 72 24.40 8.29 -2.72
C ASP A 72 23.23 7.28 -2.53
N PRO A 73 22.72 6.65 -3.59
CA PRO A 73 21.64 5.67 -3.50
C PRO A 73 21.98 4.48 -2.58
N VAL A 74 23.26 4.12 -2.45
CA VAL A 74 23.72 3.07 -1.52
C VAL A 74 23.52 3.53 -0.07
N GLN A 75 23.88 4.78 0.22
CA GLN A 75 23.72 5.36 1.55
C GLN A 75 22.23 5.53 1.92
N ALA A 76 21.38 5.91 0.95
CA ALA A 76 19.94 5.94 1.15
C ALA A 76 19.37 4.55 1.50
N THR A 77 19.81 3.51 0.79
CA THR A 77 19.41 2.12 1.06
C THR A 77 19.84 1.66 2.46
N LEU A 78 21.07 2.01 2.88
CA LEU A 78 21.56 1.73 4.23
C LEU A 78 20.76 2.49 5.30
N GLN A 79 20.45 3.77 5.10
CA GLN A 79 19.63 4.55 6.03
C GLN A 79 18.23 3.97 6.17
N ILE A 80 17.66 3.42 5.11
CA ILE A 80 16.34 2.76 5.18
C ILE A 80 16.43 1.47 5.95
N ARG A 81 17.46 0.67 5.71
CA ARG A 81 17.71 -0.55 6.46
C ARG A 81 17.87 -0.24 7.95
N GLN A 82 18.69 0.75 8.30
CA GLN A 82 18.89 1.21 9.68
C GLN A 82 17.61 1.83 10.28
N GLY A 83 16.87 2.64 9.52
CA GLY A 83 15.61 3.23 9.96
C GLY A 83 14.55 2.17 10.25
N PHE A 84 14.50 1.14 9.39
CA PHE A 84 13.69 -0.04 9.63
C PHE A 84 14.16 -0.86 10.83
N GLU A 85 15.46 -1.08 10.98
CA GLU A 85 16.03 -1.82 12.12
C GLU A 85 15.72 -1.10 13.44
N ARG A 86 15.85 0.23 13.49
CA ARG A 86 15.45 1.05 14.66
C ARG A 86 13.94 1.03 14.90
N ALA A 87 13.14 1.06 13.83
CA ALA A 87 11.69 0.92 13.92
C ALA A 87 11.28 -0.46 14.46
N THR A 88 11.95 -1.53 14.03
CA THR A 88 11.71 -2.88 14.53
C THR A 88 12.22 -3.07 15.95
N GLN A 89 13.37 -2.51 16.32
CA GLN A 89 13.83 -2.50 17.72
C GLN A 89 12.81 -1.81 18.64
N ARG A 90 12.14 -0.75 18.17
CA ARG A 90 11.01 -0.13 18.91
C ARG A 90 9.75 -0.99 18.96
N LEU A 91 9.57 -1.93 18.01
CA LEU A 91 8.50 -2.93 18.06
C LEU A 91 8.84 -4.08 19.00
N ASP A 92 10.11 -4.48 19.07
CA ASP A 92 10.61 -5.51 19.99
C ASP A 92 10.39 -5.07 21.45
N ASN A 93 10.69 -3.81 21.78
CA ASN A 93 10.44 -3.25 23.11
C ASN A 93 8.95 -3.23 23.50
N LEU A 94 8.03 -3.23 22.54
CA LEU A 94 6.59 -3.27 22.80
C LEU A 94 6.03 -4.69 22.77
N SER A 95 6.64 -5.59 21.99
CA SER A 95 6.37 -7.02 22.07
C SER A 95 6.77 -7.57 23.44
N GLN A 96 7.86 -7.04 24.04
CA GLN A 96 8.24 -7.30 25.43
C GLN A 96 7.19 -6.82 26.46
N LEU A 97 6.40 -5.77 26.17
CA LEU A 97 5.30 -5.36 27.05
C LEU A 97 4.04 -6.22 26.87
N CYS A 98 3.88 -6.89 25.72
CA CYS A 98 2.83 -7.89 25.49
C CYS A 98 3.25 -9.32 25.88
N GLU A 99 4.47 -9.49 26.43
CA GLU A 99 5.05 -10.77 26.85
C GLU A 99 4.51 -11.29 28.19
N ARG A 100 3.24 -10.98 28.53
CA ARG A 100 2.45 -11.84 29.43
C ARG A 100 2.04 -13.10 28.66
N ARG A 101 3.05 -13.97 28.50
CA ARG A 101 3.03 -15.40 28.19
C ARG A 101 1.70 -15.98 27.69
N VAL A 102 1.58 -16.09 26.37
CA VAL A 102 0.85 -17.19 25.76
C VAL A 102 1.88 -18.24 25.39
N HIS A 103 2.07 -19.25 26.24
CA HIS A 103 2.81 -20.45 25.86
C HIS A 103 2.03 -21.14 24.75
N PHE A 104 2.54 -21.08 23.52
CA PHE A 104 1.98 -21.83 22.41
C PHE A 104 2.45 -23.27 22.50
N ASN A 105 1.61 -24.12 23.12
CA ASN A 105 1.69 -25.56 22.92
C ASN A 105 1.33 -25.84 21.46
N ILE A 106 2.35 -25.97 20.61
CA ILE A 106 2.19 -26.48 19.25
C ILE A 106 1.80 -27.95 19.40
N PRO A 107 0.57 -28.38 19.07
CA PRO A 107 0.24 -29.80 19.13
C PRO A 107 1.14 -30.54 18.15
N PRO A 108 1.76 -31.67 18.55
CA PRO A 108 2.60 -32.43 17.66
C PRO A 108 1.77 -32.87 16.44
N ARG A 109 2.23 -32.49 15.25
CA ARG A 109 1.68 -32.96 13.97
C ARG A 109 1.68 -34.49 14.03
N MET A 110 0.50 -35.09 14.12
CA MET A 110 0.36 -36.53 13.87
C MET A 110 0.74 -36.77 12.42
N ALA A 111 1.95 -37.28 12.21
CA ALA A 111 2.40 -37.79 10.93
C ALA A 111 1.40 -38.87 10.49
N LYS A 112 0.62 -38.57 9.43
CA LYS A 112 -0.22 -39.56 8.77
C LYS A 112 0.71 -40.65 8.24
N ARG A 113 0.76 -41.78 8.94
CA ARG A 113 1.31 -43.03 8.41
C ARG A 113 0.50 -43.37 7.18
N SER A 114 1.15 -43.29 6.03
CA SER A 114 0.61 -43.78 4.76
C SER A 114 0.71 -45.30 4.79
N THR A 115 -0.34 -45.96 5.25
CA THR A 115 -0.47 -47.42 5.20
C THR A 115 -0.86 -47.79 3.77
N SER A 116 0.15 -47.96 2.91
CA SER A 116 0.00 -48.51 1.57
C SER A 116 0.00 -50.03 1.66
N LEU A 117 -1.19 -50.63 1.73
CA LEU A 117 -1.41 -52.06 1.56
C LEU A 117 -2.52 -52.22 0.52
N TYR A 118 -2.15 -52.43 -0.75
CA TYR A 118 -2.99 -53.10 -1.75
C TYR A 118 -2.09 -53.76 -2.80
N SER A 119 -1.86 -55.04 -2.54
CA SER A 119 -2.03 -56.20 -3.42
C SER A 119 -1.64 -56.11 -4.91
N ASP A 120 -0.68 -56.98 -5.23
CA ASP A 120 -0.41 -57.56 -6.54
C ASP A 120 -1.66 -58.14 -7.24
N GLY A 121 -1.68 -58.03 -8.56
CA GLY A 121 -2.64 -58.70 -9.44
C GLY A 121 -2.21 -58.59 -10.91
N ILE A 122 -1.60 -59.67 -11.41
CA ILE A 122 -1.03 -59.86 -12.76
C ILE A 122 -2.11 -60.36 -13.75
N CYS A 123 -1.81 -60.23 -15.06
CA CYS A 123 -2.43 -60.83 -16.26
C CYS A 123 -3.53 -59.97 -16.91
N ASP A 124 -3.62 -59.77 -18.23
CA ASP A 124 -3.23 -60.66 -19.33
C ASP A 124 -3.04 -59.89 -20.66
N SER A 125 -2.31 -60.49 -21.58
CA SER A 125 -2.02 -60.00 -22.93
C SER A 125 -3.08 -60.51 -23.91
N ARG A 126 -3.50 -59.71 -24.90
CA ARG A 126 -3.49 -60.11 -26.33
C ARG A 126 -3.96 -59.01 -27.30
N PRO A 127 -3.48 -59.08 -28.56
CA PRO A 127 -3.68 -58.06 -29.60
C PRO A 127 -4.82 -58.44 -30.56
N LEU A 128 -5.43 -57.46 -31.23
CA LEU A 128 -5.92 -57.63 -32.59
C LEU A 128 -6.22 -56.30 -33.28
N GLU A 129 -5.46 -56.07 -34.35
CA GLU A 129 -5.73 -55.14 -35.43
C GLU A 129 -7.14 -55.35 -36.01
N ARG A 130 -7.81 -54.24 -36.35
CA ARG A 130 -8.50 -54.12 -37.65
C ARG A 130 -8.76 -52.66 -38.01
N ASP A 131 -7.86 -52.18 -38.86
CA ASP A 131 -8.15 -51.69 -40.21
C ASP A 131 -9.22 -50.60 -40.42
N ARG A 132 -8.69 -49.44 -40.83
CA ARG A 132 -9.18 -48.53 -41.89
C ARG A 132 -10.59 -47.97 -41.80
N LEU A 133 -10.64 -46.65 -41.63
CA LEU A 133 -11.16 -45.77 -42.69
C LEU A 133 -10.44 -44.42 -42.65
N ARG A 134 -9.79 -44.12 -43.78
CA ARG A 134 -9.06 -42.88 -44.05
C ARG A 134 -10.02 -41.70 -44.11
N HIS A 135 -10.09 -40.91 -43.05
CA HIS A 135 -10.42 -39.50 -43.18
C HIS A 135 -9.13 -38.69 -43.12
N ARG A 136 -8.84 -38.05 -44.25
CA ARG A 136 -7.80 -37.05 -44.43
C ARG A 136 -8.22 -35.80 -43.64
N SER A 137 -8.15 -35.88 -42.32
CA SER A 137 -8.27 -34.72 -41.44
C SER A 137 -7.00 -33.90 -41.61
N VAL A 138 -7.18 -32.69 -42.11
CA VAL A 138 -6.18 -31.63 -42.10
C VAL A 138 -5.63 -31.56 -40.68
N SER A 139 -4.35 -31.91 -40.53
CA SER A 139 -3.62 -31.80 -39.27
C SER A 139 -3.57 -30.32 -38.88
N ILE A 140 -4.55 -29.89 -38.09
CA ILE A 140 -4.48 -28.62 -37.38
C ILE A 140 -3.23 -28.74 -36.49
N PRO A 141 -2.24 -27.84 -36.62
CA PRO A 141 -1.06 -27.88 -35.77
C PRO A 141 -1.51 -27.92 -34.32
N ASP A 142 -1.06 -28.94 -33.58
CA ASP A 142 -1.34 -29.12 -32.16
C ASP A 142 -1.03 -27.80 -31.44
N ILE A 143 -2.08 -27.05 -31.11
CA ILE A 143 -1.96 -25.87 -30.26
C ILE A 143 -1.46 -26.43 -28.93
N PRO A 144 -0.24 -26.08 -28.48
CA PRO A 144 0.29 -26.60 -27.23
C PRO A 144 -0.73 -26.28 -26.14
N ARG A 145 -1.33 -27.34 -25.57
CA ARG A 145 -2.26 -27.21 -24.45
C ARG A 145 -1.54 -26.39 -23.40
N PRO A 146 -2.12 -25.28 -22.91
CA PRO A 146 -1.46 -24.42 -21.95
C PRO A 146 -1.02 -25.26 -20.76
N ILE A 147 0.29 -25.47 -20.71
CA ILE A 147 0.99 -26.27 -19.72
C ILE A 147 0.62 -25.71 -18.36
N LEU A 148 -0.06 -26.54 -17.57
CA LEU A 148 -0.19 -26.45 -16.11
C LEU A 148 -0.41 -25.01 -15.64
N ARG A 149 -1.68 -24.59 -15.54
CA ARG A 149 -2.03 -23.54 -14.58
C ARG A 149 -1.36 -23.95 -13.27
N PRO A 150 -0.46 -23.15 -12.68
CA PRO A 150 0.15 -23.52 -11.43
C PRO A 150 -1.02 -23.73 -10.47
N GLN A 151 -1.23 -24.98 -10.07
CA GLN A 151 -2.03 -25.28 -8.91
C GLN A 151 -1.26 -24.63 -7.79
N LEU A 152 -1.55 -23.35 -7.55
CA LEU A 152 -1.01 -22.64 -6.42
C LEU A 152 -1.46 -23.47 -5.23
N ASP A 153 -0.51 -24.13 -4.60
CA ASP A 153 -0.68 -24.75 -3.31
C ASP A 153 -1.22 -23.67 -2.37
N THR A 154 -2.54 -23.57 -2.24
CA THR A 154 -3.25 -22.57 -1.42
C THR A 154 -3.09 -22.86 0.07
N LEU A 155 -2.08 -23.65 0.44
CA LEU A 155 -1.77 -24.00 1.81
C LEU A 155 -1.06 -22.86 2.55
N GLN A 156 -0.48 -21.89 1.82
CA GLN A 156 0.18 -20.77 2.47
C GLN A 156 -0.79 -19.62 2.77
N PRO A 157 -0.85 -19.13 4.03
CA PRO A 157 -1.59 -17.92 4.35
C PRO A 157 -1.19 -16.75 3.44
N THR A 158 -2.17 -16.08 2.84
CA THR A 158 -1.92 -15.02 1.85
C THR A 158 -2.56 -13.69 2.25
N ILE A 159 -1.76 -12.63 2.26
CA ILE A 159 -2.19 -11.25 2.50
C ILE A 159 -2.12 -10.49 1.19
N TYR A 160 -3.26 -9.92 0.77
CA TYR A 160 -3.35 -9.03 -0.39
C TYR A 160 -3.35 -7.57 0.07
N ILE A 161 -2.43 -6.77 -0.44
CA ILE A 161 -2.37 -5.33 -0.17
C ILE A 161 -2.60 -4.60 -1.50
N VAL A 162 -3.75 -3.94 -1.63
CA VAL A 162 -4.12 -3.23 -2.86
C VAL A 162 -4.01 -1.73 -2.66
N THR A 163 -3.19 -1.08 -3.48
CA THR A 163 -2.97 0.37 -3.41
C THR A 163 -3.63 1.08 -4.59
N PHE A 164 -4.31 2.21 -4.35
CA PHE A 164 -5.07 2.91 -5.39
C PHE A 164 -5.08 4.44 -5.25
N SER A 165 -5.56 5.11 -6.29
CA SER A 165 -5.75 6.57 -6.39
C SER A 165 -7.20 6.93 -6.07
N THR A 166 -7.41 7.89 -5.17
CA THR A 166 -8.77 8.39 -4.89
C THR A 166 -9.31 9.28 -6.00
N ASP A 167 -8.44 9.85 -6.85
CA ASP A 167 -8.85 10.61 -8.04
C ASP A 167 -9.45 9.69 -9.10
N ALA A 168 -8.93 8.48 -9.24
CA ALA A 168 -9.44 7.47 -10.17
C ALA A 168 -10.61 6.67 -9.58
N VAL A 169 -10.53 6.33 -8.29
CA VAL A 169 -11.51 5.50 -7.59
C VAL A 169 -11.90 6.21 -6.29
N PRO A 170 -13.02 6.96 -6.27
CA PRO A 170 -13.49 7.61 -5.05
C PRO A 170 -13.65 6.60 -3.92
N ASN A 171 -13.21 6.96 -2.71
CA ASN A 171 -13.15 6.06 -1.55
C ASN A 171 -14.55 5.82 -0.93
N THR A 172 -15.42 5.15 -1.67
CA THR A 172 -16.72 4.66 -1.22
C THR A 172 -16.70 3.13 -1.15
N SER A 173 -17.50 2.55 -0.25
CA SER A 173 -17.54 1.08 -0.04
C SER A 173 -17.82 0.30 -1.32
N ARG A 174 -18.74 0.79 -2.16
CA ARG A 174 -19.09 0.19 -3.46
C ARG A 174 -17.90 0.17 -4.42
N ASN A 175 -17.20 1.30 -4.55
CA ASN A 175 -16.07 1.43 -5.48
C ASN A 175 -14.87 0.60 -5.04
N VAL A 176 -14.57 0.58 -3.73
CA VAL A 176 -13.51 -0.27 -3.19
C VAL A 176 -13.84 -1.75 -3.38
N SER A 177 -15.10 -2.16 -3.19
CA SER A 177 -15.53 -3.53 -3.41
C SER A 177 -15.38 -3.96 -4.88
N ALA A 178 -15.79 -3.10 -5.83
CA ALA A 178 -15.61 -3.36 -7.26
C ALA A 178 -14.13 -3.42 -7.65
N LEU A 179 -13.30 -2.53 -7.10
CA LEU A 179 -11.86 -2.55 -7.28
C LEU A 179 -11.28 -3.88 -6.78
N LEU A 180 -11.58 -4.29 -5.55
CA LEU A 180 -11.11 -5.54 -4.97
C LEU A 180 -11.48 -6.74 -5.83
N ALA A 181 -12.74 -6.84 -6.27
CA ALA A 181 -13.21 -7.92 -7.13
C ALA A 181 -12.41 -8.06 -8.45
N SER A 182 -11.81 -6.97 -8.94
CA SER A 182 -10.95 -6.99 -10.14
C SER A 182 -9.47 -7.27 -9.85
N GLN A 183 -8.99 -7.05 -8.63
CA GLN A 183 -7.56 -7.05 -8.29
C GLN A 183 -7.12 -8.26 -7.47
N ILE A 184 -8.05 -8.97 -6.82
CA ILE A 184 -7.77 -10.16 -6.01
C ILE A 184 -8.49 -11.38 -6.58
N PRO A 185 -8.00 -12.61 -6.34
CA PRO A 185 -8.66 -13.82 -6.80
C PRO A 185 -10.11 -13.90 -6.30
N HIS A 186 -11.02 -14.28 -7.20
CA HIS A 186 -12.40 -14.51 -6.84
C HIS A 186 -12.52 -15.77 -5.97
N ARG A 187 -13.21 -15.65 -4.83
CA ARG A 187 -13.43 -16.74 -3.85
C ARG A 187 -14.90 -16.77 -3.42
N ASN A 188 -15.34 -17.94 -2.95
CA ASN A 188 -16.64 -18.13 -2.33
C ASN A 188 -16.45 -18.85 -0.97
N PRO A 189 -16.61 -18.17 0.18
CA PRO A 189 -16.96 -16.76 0.33
C PRO A 189 -15.84 -15.81 -0.14
N PRO A 190 -16.14 -14.52 -0.44
CA PRO A 190 -15.13 -13.54 -0.82
C PRO A 190 -14.03 -13.39 0.23
N ILE A 191 -12.81 -13.07 -0.24
CA ILE A 191 -11.67 -12.79 0.64
C ILE A 191 -12.03 -11.60 1.55
N PRO A 192 -11.90 -11.74 2.88
CA PRO A 192 -12.22 -10.66 3.81
C PRO A 192 -11.37 -9.41 3.55
N HIS A 193 -12.02 -8.26 3.48
CA HIS A 193 -11.36 -6.96 3.51
C HIS A 193 -11.37 -6.41 4.93
N LEU A 194 -10.20 -6.18 5.52
CA LEU A 194 -10.11 -5.69 6.90
C LEU A 194 -10.47 -4.22 6.99
N TYR A 195 -9.77 -3.36 6.24
CA TYR A 195 -10.01 -1.92 6.18
C TYR A 195 -9.15 -1.26 5.09
N THR A 196 -9.40 0.05 4.89
CA THR A 196 -8.65 0.94 4.00
C THR A 196 -7.83 1.94 4.82
N ILE A 197 -6.53 2.04 4.56
CA ILE A 197 -5.72 3.16 5.06
C ILE A 197 -5.89 4.35 4.12
N ASP A 198 -6.42 5.46 4.64
CA ASP A 198 -6.49 6.73 3.92
C ASP A 198 -5.24 7.58 4.17
N ALA A 199 -4.35 7.60 3.19
CA ALA A 199 -3.09 8.33 3.26
C ALA A 199 -3.18 9.76 2.72
N ARG A 200 -4.39 10.31 2.48
CA ARG A 200 -4.55 11.70 2.00
C ARG A 200 -4.07 12.73 3.01
N ASN A 201 -4.19 12.44 4.30
CA ASN A 201 -3.78 13.30 5.41
C ASN A 201 -2.33 13.10 5.87
N ILE A 202 -1.59 12.20 5.21
CA ILE A 202 -0.16 11.96 5.46
C ILE A 202 0.65 12.96 4.65
N THR A 203 1.73 13.50 5.24
CA THR A 203 2.60 14.48 4.60
C THR A 203 3.11 13.91 3.27
N PRO A 204 2.87 14.58 2.12
CA PRO A 204 3.40 14.11 0.85
C PRO A 204 4.93 14.25 0.84
N PRO A 205 5.64 13.41 0.06
CA PRO A 205 7.04 13.67 -0.25
C PRO A 205 7.20 15.03 -0.93
N SER A 206 8.40 15.62 -0.84
CA SER A 206 8.70 16.87 -1.55
C SER A 206 8.45 16.75 -3.05
N ALA A 207 8.18 17.88 -3.71
CA ALA A 207 7.92 17.90 -5.16
C ALA A 207 9.08 17.26 -5.96
N HIS A 208 10.33 17.58 -5.61
CA HIS A 208 11.54 16.99 -6.19
C HIS A 208 11.57 15.46 -6.08
N HIS A 209 11.18 14.90 -4.92
CA HIS A 209 11.08 13.46 -4.76
C HIS A 209 9.93 12.88 -5.56
N CYS A 210 8.79 13.56 -5.62
CA CYS A 210 7.62 13.11 -6.37
C CYS A 210 7.86 13.06 -7.89
N GLU A 211 8.71 13.95 -8.40
CA GLU A 211 9.11 13.99 -9.81
C GLU A 211 9.99 12.78 -10.19
N LYS A 212 10.96 12.44 -9.33
CA LYS A 212 11.97 11.42 -9.62
C LYS A 212 11.58 10.00 -9.23
N TYR A 213 10.80 9.83 -8.17
CA TYR A 213 10.59 8.54 -7.53
C TYR A 213 9.10 8.22 -7.36
N SER A 214 8.75 6.94 -7.43
CA SER A 214 7.44 6.44 -6.97
C SER A 214 7.54 5.85 -5.56
N GLY A 215 6.41 5.44 -4.98
CA GLY A 215 6.37 4.88 -3.63
C GLY A 215 7.13 3.56 -3.44
N ILE A 216 7.54 2.88 -4.52
CA ILE A 216 8.41 1.69 -4.40
C ILE A 216 9.85 2.12 -4.09
N SER A 217 10.24 3.34 -4.47
CA SER A 217 11.60 3.82 -4.23
C SER A 217 11.92 3.80 -2.74
N PRO A 218 13.09 3.26 -2.36
CA PRO A 218 13.59 3.31 -1.00
C PRO A 218 13.55 4.75 -0.44
N VAL A 219 13.92 5.75 -1.24
CA VAL A 219 13.93 7.17 -0.82
C VAL A 219 12.54 7.62 -0.33
N ILE A 220 11.48 7.28 -1.06
CA ILE A 220 10.10 7.63 -0.66
C ILE A 220 9.68 6.85 0.59
N GLN A 221 10.07 5.58 0.68
CA GLN A 221 9.82 4.76 1.86
C GLN A 221 10.47 5.35 3.13
N ALA A 222 11.70 5.87 3.03
CA ALA A 222 12.38 6.58 4.11
C ALA A 222 11.59 7.81 4.58
N VAL A 223 11.09 8.62 3.64
CA VAL A 223 10.26 9.80 3.94
C VAL A 223 9.00 9.39 4.70
N MET A 224 8.33 8.31 4.30
CA MET A 224 7.15 7.80 5.01
C MET A 224 7.48 7.27 6.41
N LEU A 225 8.62 6.63 6.61
CA LEU A 225 9.03 6.19 7.94
C LEU A 225 9.35 7.34 8.90
N ASN A 226 9.76 8.49 8.38
CA ASN A 226 9.98 9.70 9.16
C ASN A 226 8.67 10.46 9.49
N ASP A 227 7.59 10.22 8.72
CA ASP A 227 6.28 10.77 9.03
C ASP A 227 5.59 9.99 10.15
N ARG A 228 5.26 10.67 11.26
CA ARG A 228 4.70 10.03 12.46
C ARG A 228 3.33 9.39 12.19
N ALA A 229 2.49 10.00 11.35
CA ALA A 229 1.16 9.49 11.05
C ALA A 229 1.24 8.24 10.16
N ALA A 230 2.08 8.28 9.13
CA ALA A 230 2.39 7.13 8.28
C ALA A 230 2.98 5.98 9.09
N TYR A 231 3.99 6.25 9.91
CA TYR A 231 4.60 5.25 10.78
C TYR A 231 3.59 4.58 11.70
N LYS A 232 2.71 5.36 12.34
CA LYS A 232 1.63 4.83 13.18
C LYS A 232 0.65 3.96 12.39
N ALA A 233 0.27 4.37 11.17
CA ALA A 233 -0.62 3.61 10.30
C ALA A 233 0.00 2.28 9.86
N ILE A 234 1.27 2.30 9.43
CA ILE A 234 2.03 1.10 9.04
C ILE A 234 2.08 0.10 10.21
N LYS A 235 2.49 0.58 11.39
CA LYS A 235 2.58 -0.25 12.59
C LYS A 235 1.24 -0.83 13.01
N THR A 236 0.19 -0.03 12.98
CA THR A 236 -1.17 -0.49 13.26
C THR A 236 -1.55 -1.60 12.29
N ALA A 237 -1.26 -1.44 11.01
CA ALA A 237 -1.60 -2.43 10.01
C ALA A 237 -0.85 -3.74 10.11
N MET A 238 0.45 -3.68 10.42
CA MET A 238 1.20 -4.89 10.73
C MET A 238 0.57 -5.65 11.90
N ARG A 239 0.23 -4.95 12.99
CA ARG A 239 -0.41 -5.57 14.15
C ARG A 239 -1.76 -6.20 13.79
N GLU A 240 -2.65 -5.46 13.14
CA GLU A 240 -3.98 -5.98 12.77
C GLU A 240 -3.90 -7.22 11.87
N LEU A 241 -2.96 -7.25 10.92
CA LEU A 241 -2.74 -8.40 10.03
C LEU A 241 -2.20 -9.63 10.79
N LEU A 242 -1.26 -9.42 11.70
CA LEU A 242 -0.69 -10.50 12.52
C LEU A 242 -1.73 -11.05 13.51
N ASP A 243 -2.48 -10.17 14.16
CA ASP A 243 -3.56 -10.53 15.07
C ASP A 243 -4.68 -11.28 14.33
N PHE A 244 -5.03 -10.84 13.12
CA PHE A 244 -5.95 -11.59 12.26
C PHE A 244 -5.42 -13.00 11.98
N GLY A 245 -4.17 -13.13 11.56
CA GLY A 245 -3.55 -14.43 11.29
C GLY A 245 -3.54 -15.34 12.53
N ALA A 246 -3.25 -14.80 13.71
CA ALA A 246 -3.26 -15.55 14.96
C ALA A 246 -4.68 -16.03 15.33
N ARG A 247 -5.70 -15.16 15.21
CA ARG A 247 -7.10 -15.50 15.46
C ARG A 247 -7.62 -16.54 14.49
N GLU A 248 -7.33 -16.41 13.20
CA GLU A 248 -7.78 -17.38 12.19
C GLU A 248 -7.08 -18.73 12.37
N ARG A 249 -5.78 -18.74 12.70
CA ARG A 249 -5.07 -19.99 13.02
C ARG A 249 -5.67 -20.72 14.23
N ALA A 250 -6.11 -19.98 15.26
CA ALA A 250 -6.73 -20.56 16.45
C ALA A 250 -8.05 -21.31 16.14
N LYS A 251 -8.70 -21.02 14.99
CA LYS A 251 -9.90 -21.72 14.53
C LYS A 251 -9.60 -23.06 13.84
N GLY A 252 -8.33 -23.43 13.69
CA GLY A 252 -7.92 -24.70 13.07
C GLY A 252 -8.35 -24.78 11.59
N PRO A 253 -8.89 -25.93 11.13
CA PRO A 253 -9.27 -26.13 9.72
C PRO A 253 -10.32 -25.14 9.17
N GLY A 254 -11.08 -24.47 10.04
CA GLY A 254 -12.07 -23.47 9.66
C GLY A 254 -11.53 -22.04 9.57
N GLY A 255 -10.24 -21.83 9.87
CA GLY A 255 -9.59 -20.53 9.79
C GLY A 255 -9.48 -20.00 8.36
N LYS A 256 -9.65 -18.70 8.19
CA LYS A 256 -9.44 -18.05 6.88
C LYS A 256 -7.95 -17.93 6.59
N MET A 257 -7.54 -18.46 5.44
CA MET A 257 -6.15 -18.44 4.97
C MET A 257 -5.82 -17.20 4.13
N GLU A 258 -6.81 -16.43 3.71
CA GLU A 258 -6.64 -15.26 2.86
C GLU A 258 -7.26 -14.04 3.52
N VAL A 259 -6.59 -12.89 3.37
CA VAL A 259 -7.08 -11.60 3.84
C VAL A 259 -6.61 -10.49 2.93
N CYS A 260 -7.37 -9.41 2.82
CA CYS A 260 -6.96 -8.23 2.09
C CYS A 260 -7.12 -6.94 2.89
N MET A 261 -6.28 -5.97 2.57
CA MET A 261 -6.41 -4.59 3.00
C MET A 261 -6.08 -3.67 1.84
N THR A 262 -6.50 -2.42 1.94
CA THR A 262 -6.23 -1.42 0.91
C THR A 262 -5.55 -0.18 1.47
N VAL A 263 -4.84 0.54 0.59
CA VAL A 263 -4.21 1.82 0.92
C VAL A 263 -4.49 2.80 -0.21
N CYS A 264 -5.00 3.99 0.11
CA CYS A 264 -5.32 4.99 -0.90
C CYS A 264 -4.64 6.32 -0.60
N CYS A 265 -4.32 7.04 -1.68
CA CYS A 265 -3.97 8.45 -1.62
C CYS A 265 -4.49 9.13 -2.88
N ILE A 266 -4.32 10.44 -3.00
CA ILE A 266 -4.81 11.25 -4.13
C ILE A 266 -4.42 10.62 -5.48
N ALA A 267 -3.12 10.61 -5.79
CA ALA A 267 -2.62 10.14 -7.09
C ALA A 267 -2.34 8.63 -7.19
N GLY A 268 -2.36 7.89 -6.07
CA GLY A 268 -2.11 6.45 -6.08
C GLY A 268 -0.69 6.00 -6.46
N THR A 269 0.31 6.88 -6.38
CA THR A 269 1.68 6.60 -6.88
C THR A 269 2.81 6.76 -5.87
N HIS A 270 2.60 7.48 -4.75
CA HIS A 270 3.64 7.74 -3.73
C HIS A 270 3.25 7.19 -2.36
N ARG A 271 2.47 7.95 -1.59
CA ARG A 271 2.11 7.63 -0.18
C ARG A 271 1.47 6.24 -0.05
N SER A 272 0.44 5.94 -0.83
CA SER A 272 -0.27 4.67 -0.73
C SER A 272 0.60 3.48 -1.13
N VAL A 273 1.37 3.62 -2.21
CA VAL A 273 2.33 2.62 -2.68
C VAL A 273 3.40 2.36 -1.62
N ALA A 274 4.04 3.40 -1.10
CA ALA A 274 5.09 3.28 -0.09
C ALA A 274 4.59 2.64 1.20
N ILE A 275 3.43 3.07 1.72
CA ILE A 275 2.82 2.47 2.91
C ILE A 275 2.50 0.99 2.66
N GLY A 276 1.93 0.64 1.49
CA GLY A 276 1.62 -0.74 1.15
C GLY A 276 2.86 -1.64 1.12
N GLU A 277 3.95 -1.17 0.50
CA GLU A 277 5.24 -1.86 0.46
C GLU A 277 5.86 -2.01 1.86
N LEU A 278 5.85 -0.94 2.65
CA LEU A 278 6.38 -0.94 4.02
C LEU A 278 5.63 -1.94 4.93
N VAL A 279 4.30 -2.00 4.82
CA VAL A 279 3.50 -3.01 5.54
C VAL A 279 3.86 -4.42 5.07
N ALA A 280 3.98 -4.64 3.75
CA ALA A 280 4.33 -5.96 3.22
C ALA A 280 5.70 -6.45 3.72
N GLN A 281 6.71 -5.58 3.68
CA GLN A 281 8.06 -5.87 4.18
C GLN A 281 8.05 -6.13 5.69
N GLY A 282 7.33 -5.31 6.46
CA GLY A 282 7.19 -5.45 7.90
C GLY A 282 6.56 -6.79 8.29
N VAL A 283 5.47 -7.18 7.63
CA VAL A 283 4.78 -8.45 7.89
C VAL A 283 5.67 -9.65 7.54
N LYS A 284 6.31 -9.64 6.37
CA LYS A 284 7.24 -10.73 5.99
C LYS A 284 8.36 -10.90 7.00
N ARG A 285 8.94 -9.79 7.46
CA ARG A 285 10.00 -9.80 8.47
C ARG A 285 9.52 -10.40 9.79
N GLU A 286 8.36 -9.95 10.27
CA GLU A 286 7.84 -10.38 11.57
C GLU A 286 7.45 -11.87 11.56
N VAL A 287 6.82 -12.35 10.48
CA VAL A 287 6.53 -13.78 10.32
C VAL A 287 7.81 -14.60 10.22
N GLY A 288 8.84 -14.09 9.55
CA GLY A 288 10.17 -14.72 9.52
C GLY A 288 10.79 -14.83 10.92
N ARG A 289 10.68 -13.78 11.74
CA ARG A 289 11.17 -13.74 13.13
C ARG A 289 10.46 -14.78 14.02
N LEU A 290 9.16 -15.00 13.80
CA LEU A 290 8.38 -16.00 14.53
C LEU A 290 8.72 -17.45 14.14
N GLY A 291 9.57 -17.69 13.13
CA GLY A 291 10.08 -19.02 12.77
C GLY A 291 9.00 -19.99 12.28
N THR A 292 7.84 -19.49 11.85
CA THR A 292 6.77 -20.34 11.31
C THR A 292 7.20 -20.97 9.98
N ARG A 293 7.29 -22.31 9.93
CA ARG A 293 7.72 -23.06 8.74
C ARG A 293 6.92 -22.76 7.48
N GLU A 294 5.62 -22.47 7.63
CA GLU A 294 4.70 -22.24 6.52
C GLU A 294 4.86 -20.84 5.90
N GLY A 295 5.48 -19.88 6.62
CA GLY A 295 5.63 -18.51 6.17
C GLY A 295 4.29 -17.80 5.90
N VAL A 296 4.37 -16.61 5.31
CA VAL A 296 3.20 -15.88 4.79
C VAL A 296 3.51 -15.38 3.41
N ARG A 297 2.56 -15.54 2.48
CA ARG A 297 2.63 -14.92 1.17
C ARG A 297 2.04 -13.53 1.26
N VAL A 298 2.79 -12.51 0.84
CA VAL A 298 2.25 -11.16 0.74
C VAL A 298 2.29 -10.72 -0.72
N VAL A 299 1.11 -10.40 -1.25
CA VAL A 299 0.90 -9.94 -2.63
C VAL A 299 0.52 -8.47 -2.59
N VAL A 300 1.38 -7.62 -3.13
CA VAL A 300 1.11 -6.18 -3.25
C VAL A 300 0.71 -5.86 -4.69
N ARG A 301 -0.39 -5.13 -4.85
CA ARG A 301 -0.89 -4.68 -6.17
C ARG A 301 -1.01 -3.17 -6.17
N HIS A 302 -0.36 -2.52 -7.14
CA HIS A 302 -0.45 -1.07 -7.31
C HIS A 302 -1.27 -0.72 -8.55
N VAL A 303 -2.56 -0.44 -8.35
CA VAL A 303 -3.53 -0.33 -9.45
C VAL A 303 -3.25 0.90 -10.31
N HIS A 304 -2.89 2.01 -9.68
CA HIS A 304 -2.71 3.31 -10.33
C HIS A 304 -1.28 3.85 -10.18
N ARG A 305 -0.30 2.99 -9.87
CA ARG A 305 1.10 3.42 -9.82
C ARG A 305 1.53 3.81 -11.23
N MET A 306 2.08 5.01 -11.36
CA MET A 306 2.73 5.44 -12.59
C MET A 306 4.24 5.31 -12.44
N LYS A 307 4.86 4.45 -13.25
CA LYS A 307 6.32 4.40 -13.36
C LYS A 307 6.78 5.66 -14.11
N ARG A 308 7.60 6.48 -13.46
CA ARG A 308 8.14 7.71 -14.06
C ARG A 308 9.33 7.39 -14.95
N ARG A 309 9.61 8.27 -15.92
CA ARG A 309 10.83 8.18 -16.75
C ARG A 309 12.03 8.38 -15.83
N GLY A 310 12.85 7.35 -15.68
CA GLY A 310 13.99 7.34 -14.76
C GLY A 310 13.71 6.75 -13.37
N ASP A 311 12.49 6.27 -13.09
CA ASP A 311 12.25 5.43 -11.91
C ASP A 311 12.86 4.04 -12.15
N PRO A 312 13.93 3.64 -11.44
CA PRO A 312 14.58 2.35 -11.69
C PRO A 312 13.76 1.17 -11.16
N PHE A 313 12.68 1.43 -10.41
CA PHE A 313 11.83 0.43 -9.74
C PHE A 313 10.50 0.18 -10.46
#